data_AF-A0A7Y2E152-F1
#
_entry.id   AF-A0A7Y2E152-F1
#
_cell.length_a   1.000
_cell.length_b   1.000
_cell.length_c   1.000
_cell.angle_alpha   90.00
_cell.angle_beta   90.00
_cell.angle_gamma   90.00
#
_symmetry.space_group_name_H-M   'P 1'
#
loop_
_entity.id
_entity.type
_entity.pdbx_description
1 polymer ?
#
loop_
_entity_poly.entity_id
_entity_poly.type
_entity_poly.pdbx_seq_one_letter_code
_entity_poly.pdbx_strand_id
1 'polypeptide(L)'
;MGISLHNSLAVFQGISGYKTPFVRTPKFNINGLKGGWKNSGYENRSISALSIVEGLLSLYFIGGIGLAFYLNDFGLLPFHLMLSFGFGIVFYYSVKHAALPN
;
A
#
# COMPACT_ATOMS: atom_id res chain seq x y z
N MET A 1 -2.02 4.71 1.68
CA MET A 1 -3.23 4.43 0.88
C MET A 1 -3.74 3.00 1.02
N GLY A 2 -2.89 1.97 1.18
CA GLY A 2 -3.38 0.59 1.37
C GLY A 2 -4.25 0.32 2.59
N ILE A 3 -3.91 0.91 3.74
CA ILE A 3 -4.74 0.79 4.96
C ILE A 3 -6.14 1.40 4.73
N SER A 4 -6.23 2.49 3.98
CA SER A 4 -7.50 3.14 3.64
C SER A 4 -8.40 2.21 2.82
N LEU A 5 -7.85 1.52 1.82
CA LEU A 5 -8.61 0.59 0.97
C LEU A 5 -9.08 -0.63 1.77
N HIS A 6 -8.20 -1.20 2.59
CA HIS A 6 -8.58 -2.30 3.49
C HIS A 6 -9.64 -1.86 4.51
N ASN A 7 -9.55 -0.64 5.03
CA ASN A 7 -10.55 -0.07 5.93
C ASN A 7 -11.90 0.12 5.22
N SER A 8 -11.91 0.69 4.01
CA SER A 8 -13.13 0.86 3.23
C SER A 8 -13.77 -0.49 2.88
N LEU A 9 -12.96 -1.49 2.52
CA LEU A 9 -13.43 -2.84 2.24
C LEU A 9 -14.03 -3.49 3.50
N ALA A 10 -13.38 -3.33 4.65
CA ALA A 10 -13.89 -3.83 5.93
C ALA A 10 -15.21 -3.16 6.33
N VAL A 11 -15.36 -1.85 6.12
CA VAL A 11 -16.63 -1.13 6.33
C VAL A 11 -17.71 -1.66 5.40
N PHE A 12 -17.40 -1.88 4.13
CA PHE A 12 -18.35 -2.41 3.15
C PHE A 12 -18.81 -3.83 3.50
N GLN A 13 -17.88 -4.68 3.95
CA GLN A 13 -18.17 -6.01 4.48
C GLN A 13 -19.06 -5.95 5.73
N GLY A 14 -18.81 -4.98 6.62
CA GLY A 14 -19.65 -4.72 7.79
C GLY A 14 -21.08 -4.32 7.43
N ILE A 15 -21.26 -3.41 6.46
CA ILE A 15 -22.58 -3.01 5.94
C ILE A 15 -23.28 -4.18 5.26
N SER A 16 -22.54 -5.00 4.51
CA SER A 16 -23.07 -6.20 3.83
C SER A 16 -23.37 -7.36 4.79
N GLY A 17 -23.15 -7.19 6.10
CA GLY A 17 -23.47 -8.18 7.13
C GLY A 17 -22.55 -9.41 7.12
N TYR A 18 -21.35 -9.32 6.52
CA TYR A 18 -20.37 -10.40 6.59
C TYR A 18 -19.97 -10.66 8.04
N LYS A 19 -20.33 -11.84 8.56
CA LYS A 19 -19.96 -12.25 9.92
C LYS A 19 -18.51 -12.70 9.95
N THR A 20 -17.61 -11.78 10.29
CA THR A 20 -16.23 -12.12 10.59
C THR A 20 -16.15 -12.71 12.01
N PRO A 21 -15.65 -13.94 12.21
CA PRO A 21 -15.51 -14.49 13.54
C PRO A 21 -14.47 -13.67 14.30
N PHE A 22 -14.90 -13.05 15.41
CA PHE A 22 -14.02 -12.30 16.30
C PHE A 22 -13.24 -13.27 17.19
N VAL A 23 -12.35 -14.06 16.57
CA VAL A 23 -11.51 -15.00 17.30
C VAL A 23 -10.48 -14.19 18.07
N ARG A 24 -10.53 -14.23 19.40
CA ARG A 24 -9.50 -13.65 20.27
C ARG A 24 -8.23 -14.50 20.21
N THR A 25 -7.52 -14.48 19.09
CA THR A 25 -6.17 -15.05 19.03
C THR A 25 -5.16 -14.01 19.48
N PRO A 26 -4.22 -14.35 20.39
CA PRO A 26 -3.11 -13.44 20.70
C PRO A 26 -2.35 -13.15 19.40
N LYS A 27 -2.01 -11.87 19.17
CA LYS A 27 -1.47 -11.31 17.90
C LYS A 27 -0.22 -12.04 17.36
N PHE A 28 0.41 -12.88 18.18
CA PHE A 28 1.61 -13.66 17.85
C PHE A 28 1.48 -15.17 18.09
N ASN A 29 0.29 -15.70 18.41
CA ASN A 29 0.05 -17.13 18.72
C ASN A 29 1.12 -17.75 19.65
N ILE A 30 1.63 -16.97 20.62
CA ILE A 30 2.71 -17.38 21.53
C ILE A 30 2.09 -18.27 22.61
N ASN A 31 1.89 -19.55 22.29
CA ASN A 31 1.48 -20.56 23.26
C ASN A 31 2.74 -21.05 23.99
N GLY A 32 3.26 -20.24 24.92
CA GLY A 32 4.35 -20.60 25.83
C GLY A 32 5.68 -19.84 25.65
N LEU A 33 6.56 -19.97 26.65
CA LEU A 33 7.83 -19.23 26.81
C LEU A 33 8.92 -19.51 25.75
N LYS A 34 8.65 -20.31 24.71
CA LYS A 34 9.64 -20.77 23.70
C LYS A 34 9.27 -20.45 22.24
N GLY A 35 8.22 -19.69 21.97
CA GLY A 35 7.80 -19.34 20.60
C GLY A 35 8.52 -18.09 20.08
N GLY A 36 9.56 -18.27 19.27
CA GLY A 36 10.26 -17.15 18.62
C GLY A 36 9.41 -16.44 17.57
N TRP A 37 9.46 -15.10 17.54
CA TRP A 37 8.77 -14.21 16.57
C TRP A 37 9.09 -14.48 15.10
N LYS A 38 10.19 -15.19 14.83
CA LYS A 38 10.76 -15.38 13.48
C LYS A 38 9.94 -16.26 12.53
N ASN A 39 8.93 -16.99 13.02
CA ASN A 39 8.15 -17.95 12.23
C ASN A 39 6.65 -17.62 12.17
N SER A 40 6.25 -16.40 12.55
CA SER A 40 4.86 -15.98 12.37
C SER A 40 4.62 -15.66 10.89
N GLY A 41 3.59 -16.28 10.27
CA GLY A 41 3.25 -16.15 8.85
C GLY A 41 2.75 -14.76 8.41
N TYR A 42 3.25 -13.69 9.02
CA TYR A 42 3.00 -12.30 8.66
C TYR A 42 3.98 -11.75 7.62
N GLU A 43 5.02 -12.51 7.24
CA GLU A 43 5.89 -12.15 6.13
C GLU A 43 5.25 -12.50 4.78
N ASN A 44 4.22 -11.73 4.38
CA ASN A 44 3.71 -11.82 3.02
C ASN A 44 4.61 -11.01 2.09
N ARG A 45 5.62 -11.66 1.52
CA ARG A 45 6.62 -11.06 0.60
C ARG A 45 6.09 -10.82 -0.83
N SER A 46 4.78 -10.76 -0.99
CA SER A 46 4.16 -10.55 -2.30
C SER A 46 3.99 -9.06 -2.58
N ILE A 47 4.31 -8.65 -3.81
CA ILE A 47 3.94 -7.32 -4.31
C ILE A 47 2.41 -7.27 -4.37
N SER A 48 1.81 -6.45 -3.52
CA SER A 48 0.36 -6.24 -3.54
C SER A 48 -0.06 -5.66 -4.89
N ALA A 49 -1.20 -6.12 -5.43
CA ALA A 49 -1.80 -5.53 -6.63
C ALA A 49 -1.98 -4.01 -6.50
N LEU A 50 -2.19 -3.52 -5.28
CA LEU A 50 -2.25 -2.09 -4.99
C LEU A 50 -0.94 -1.36 -5.29
N SER A 51 0.21 -1.95 -4.94
CA SER A 51 1.51 -1.34 -5.22
C SER A 51 1.76 -1.18 -6.72
N ILE A 52 1.28 -2.11 -7.55
CA ILE A 52 1.35 -1.98 -9.01
C ILE A 52 0.54 -0.76 -9.48
N VAL A 53 -0.68 -0.59 -8.95
CA VAL A 53 -1.52 0.58 -9.26
C VAL A 53 -0.85 1.88 -8.81
N GLU A 54 -0.23 1.91 -7.63
CA GLU A 54 0.52 3.07 -7.14
C GLU A 54 1.70 3.43 -8.08
N GLY A 55 2.42 2.43 -8.59
CA GLY A 55 3.48 2.63 -9.58
C GLY A 55 2.97 3.21 -10.90
N LEU A 56 1.84 2.69 -11.43
CA LEU A 56 1.19 3.23 -12.62
C LEU A 56 0.72 4.67 -12.43
N LEU A 57 0.14 4.99 -11.26
CA LEU A 57 -0.28 6.35 -10.93
C LEU A 57 0.92 7.31 -10.85
N SER A 58 2.05 6.86 -10.28
CA SER A 58 3.29 7.66 -10.26
C SER A 58 3.74 8.01 -11.68
N LEU A 59 3.79 7.03 -12.59
CA LEU A 59 4.13 7.26 -14.00
C LEU A 59 3.16 8.20 -14.70
N TYR A 60 1.86 8.06 -14.43
CA TYR A 60 0.82 8.95 -14.96
C TYR A 60 1.05 10.41 -14.54
N PHE A 61 1.33 10.67 -13.26
CA PHE A 61 1.58 12.03 -12.78
C PHE A 61 2.91 12.61 -13.27
N ILE A 62 3.95 11.78 -13.46
CA ILE A 62 5.18 12.19 -14.14
C ILE A 62 4.88 12.67 -15.57
N GLY A 63 4.03 11.94 -16.30
CA GLY A 63 3.53 12.37 -17.60
C GLY A 63 2.78 13.71 -17.54
N GLY A 64 1.94 13.91 -16.51
CA GLY A 64 1.24 15.16 -16.26
C GLY A 64 2.17 16.35 -15.99
N ILE A 65 3.32 16.13 -15.32
CA ILE A 65 4.36 17.16 -15.18
C ILE A 65 4.90 17.55 -16.56
N GLY A 66 5.24 16.57 -17.42
CA GLY A 66 5.69 16.84 -18.78
C GLY A 66 4.66 17.63 -19.60
N LEU A 67 3.37 17.30 -19.44
CA LEU A 67 2.28 18.01 -20.12
C LEU A 67 2.12 19.45 -19.59
N ALA A 68 2.32 19.69 -18.29
CA ALA A 68 2.28 21.04 -17.72
C ALA A 68 3.33 21.96 -18.37
N PHE A 69 4.54 21.45 -18.64
CA PHE A 69 5.57 22.19 -19.37
C PHE A 69 5.21 22.41 -20.85
N TYR A 70 4.59 21.42 -21.50
CA TYR A 70 4.16 21.55 -22.90
C TYR A 70 3.05 22.59 -23.08
N LEU A 71 2.06 22.58 -22.20
CA LEU A 71 0.90 23.50 -22.23
C LEU A 71 1.20 24.87 -21.61
N ASN A 72 2.37 25.04 -20.97
CA ASN A 72 2.73 26.23 -20.17
C ASN A 72 1.70 26.54 -19.05
N ASP A 73 0.96 25.53 -18.60
CA ASP A 73 0.01 25.64 -17.49
C ASP A 73 0.62 24.99 -16.24
N PHE A 74 1.07 25.84 -15.34
CA PHE A 74 1.72 25.43 -14.09
C PHE A 74 0.77 25.42 -12.90
N GLY A 75 -0.53 25.72 -13.08
CA GLY A 75 -1.48 25.82 -11.97
C GLY A 75 -1.59 24.51 -11.18
N LEU A 76 -1.53 23.38 -11.88
CA LEU A 76 -1.58 22.06 -11.27
C LEU A 76 -0.21 21.42 -10.98
N LEU A 77 0.89 22.09 -11.36
CA LEU A 77 2.25 21.57 -11.18
C LEU A 77 2.57 21.13 -9.74
N PRO A 78 2.27 21.91 -8.67
CA PRO A 78 2.58 21.47 -7.31
C PRO A 78 1.84 20.19 -6.91
N PHE A 79 0.61 20.00 -7.41
CA PHE A 79 -0.16 18.78 -7.15
C PHE A 79 0.44 17.57 -7.88
N HIS A 80 0.80 17.73 -9.16
CA HIS A 80 1.42 16.65 -9.93
C HIS A 80 2.76 16.21 -9.33
N LEU A 81 3.58 17.17 -8.87
CA LEU A 81 4.83 16.88 -8.16
C LEU A 81 4.56 16.12 -6.86
N MET A 82 3.67 16.64 -6.02
CA MET A 82 3.32 15.99 -4.74
C MET A 82 2.84 14.55 -4.95
N LEU A 83 1.96 14.32 -5.93
CA LEU A 83 1.40 13.00 -6.23
C LEU A 83 2.46 12.07 -6.83
N SER A 84 3.26 12.56 -7.77
CA SER A 84 4.37 11.81 -8.38
C SER A 84 5.35 11.31 -7.32
N PHE A 85 5.81 12.20 -6.43
CA PHE A 85 6.70 11.83 -5.33
C PHE A 85 6.02 10.91 -4.31
N GLY A 86 4.79 11.22 -3.91
CA GLY A 86 4.05 10.42 -2.93
C GLY A 86 3.87 8.97 -3.39
N PHE A 87 3.33 8.76 -4.59
CA PHE A 87 3.15 7.41 -5.15
C PHE A 87 4.48 6.74 -5.50
N GLY A 88 5.45 7.48 -6.02
CA GLY A 88 6.76 6.95 -6.39
C GLY A 88 7.55 6.42 -5.20
N ILE A 89 7.54 7.15 -4.08
CA ILE A 89 8.22 6.73 -2.84
C ILE A 89 7.56 5.47 -2.27
N VAL A 90 6.22 5.44 -2.19
CA VAL A 90 5.48 4.27 -1.68
C VAL A 90 5.77 3.06 -2.56
N PHE A 91 5.68 3.20 -3.88
CA PHE A 91 5.99 2.12 -4.83
C PHE A 91 7.43 1.61 -4.67
N TYR A 92 8.42 2.51 -4.59
CA TYR A 92 9.82 2.16 -4.42
C TYR A 92 10.05 1.34 -3.14
N TYR A 93 9.51 1.78 -2.00
CA TYR A 93 9.64 1.04 -0.75
C TYR A 93 8.89 -0.29 -0.77
N SER A 94 7.71 -0.36 -1.39
CA SER A 94 6.96 -1.60 -1.56
C SER A 94 7.74 -2.63 -2.39
N VAL A 95 8.34 -2.22 -3.50
CA VAL A 95 9.17 -3.10 -4.35
C VAL A 95 10.45 -3.49 -3.62
N LYS A 96 11.15 -2.56 -2.98
CA LYS A 96 12.38 -2.84 -2.24
C LYS A 96 12.14 -3.86 -1.11
N HIS A 97 11.05 -3.73 -0.38
CA HIS A 97 10.70 -4.64 0.70
C HIS A 97 10.31 -6.05 0.17
N ALA A 98 9.67 -6.12 -1.00
CA ALA A 98 9.36 -7.39 -1.65
C ALA A 98 10.59 -8.06 -2.30
N ALA A 99 11.57 -7.28 -2.78
CA ALA A 99 12.71 -7.77 -3.54
C ALA A 99 13.94 -8.16 -2.70
N LEU A 100 14.06 -7.70 -1.45
CA LEU A 100 15.17 -8.08 -0.56
C LEU A 100 14.86 -9.40 0.15
N PRO A 101 15.56 -10.52 -0.15
CA PRO A 101 15.70 -11.59 0.82
C PRO A 101 16.67 -11.09 1.92
N ASN A 102 16.26 -11.27 3.17
CA ASN A 102 17.00 -10.85 4.38
C ASN A 102 18.52 -10.95 4.29
#